data_AF-A0A949ZBM2-F1
#
_entry.id   AF-A0A949ZBM2-F1
#
_cell.length_a   1.000
_cell.length_b   1.000
_cell.length_c   1.000
_cell.angle_alpha   90.00
_cell.angle_beta   90.00
_cell.angle_gamma   90.00
#
_symmetry.space_group_name_H-M   'P 1'
#
loop_
_entity.id
_entity.type
_entity.pdbx_description
1 polymer ?
#
loop_
_entity_poly.entity_id
_entity_poly.type
_entity_poly.pdbx_seq_one_letter_code
_entity_poly.pdbx_strand_id
1 'polypeptide(L)'
;MKAVRRLLRALGVTRMLARLAPWPAGEDVHAQIDTWLPPTIPSTPSTLYIAGWCFHQKRRIRRLDLIANGVGQRVVATRMPRYDVHRHFLSRNAASRRAYRSGFWTIATLEPSGSDIDLTLRARMWLRGFVDVPIATLQLEGQSGNIPYPERPSHDRGEPQIAVCMATYEPDLELFNRQIGSLRAQTHANWICIINDDSSSREVFAQMAESIDGDARFSLRRNQARLGFCGNFEAALRRVPHEAAYVAFADQDDCWYPEKLEALLAELQRTGAALAYSDMRIVLRDGEILEDTFWRYRRNNFTDVADLLLANTVTGAASLFSSRLLRWALPFPRYAPEMFHDHWLAAIAISTGGIAYVDRPLLNYVQHSRNALGYLAGTGALEPVDTADADPERSSSHLKSAAAAR
;
A
#
# COMPACT_ATOMS: atom_id res chain seq x y z
N MET A 1 0.60 -21.78 25.01
CA MET A 1 2.00 -21.62 24.53
C MET A 1 2.32 -22.31 23.20
N LYS A 2 1.96 -23.58 22.97
CA LYS A 2 2.26 -24.28 21.68
C LYS A 2 1.48 -23.70 20.49
N ALA A 3 0.24 -23.25 20.68
CA ALA A 3 -0.58 -22.60 19.65
C ALA A 3 -0.01 -21.23 19.21
N VAL A 4 0.40 -20.40 20.17
CA VAL A 4 1.06 -19.10 19.91
C VAL A 4 2.35 -19.26 19.09
N ARG A 5 3.14 -20.31 19.37
CA ARG A 5 4.36 -20.63 18.60
C ARG A 5 4.09 -21.13 17.18
N ARG A 6 2.91 -21.70 16.91
CA ARG A 6 2.49 -22.08 15.54
C ARG A 6 1.99 -20.86 14.76
N LEU A 7 1.24 -19.98 15.42
CA LEU A 7 0.74 -18.73 14.84
C LEU A 7 1.89 -17.79 14.41
N LEU A 8 2.91 -17.65 15.27
CA LEU A 8 4.12 -16.85 14.97
C LEU A 8 5.00 -17.48 13.87
N ARG A 9 4.89 -18.78 13.61
CA ARG A 9 5.57 -19.43 12.48
C ARG A 9 4.81 -19.26 11.17
N ALA A 10 3.48 -19.30 11.21
CA ALA A 10 2.62 -19.09 10.06
C ALA A 10 2.64 -17.65 9.54
N LEU A 11 2.78 -16.66 10.43
CA LEU A 11 2.90 -15.23 10.08
C LEU A 11 4.30 -14.79 9.61
N GLY A 12 5.23 -15.72 9.36
CA GLY A 12 6.61 -15.37 8.97
C GLY A 12 7.43 -14.67 10.06
N VAL A 13 6.89 -14.44 11.26
CA VAL A 13 7.55 -13.78 12.41
C VAL A 13 8.76 -14.57 12.92
N THR A 14 8.92 -15.84 12.53
CA THR A 14 10.16 -16.61 12.77
C THR A 14 11.41 -15.93 12.20
N ARG A 15 11.28 -15.10 11.14
CA ARG A 15 12.40 -14.27 10.65
C ARG A 15 12.67 -13.04 11.51
N MET A 16 11.69 -12.53 12.26
CA MET A 16 11.87 -11.41 13.20
C MET A 16 12.63 -11.83 14.46
N LEU A 17 12.64 -13.14 14.78
CA LEU A 17 13.51 -13.73 15.80
C LEU A 17 14.86 -14.19 15.25
N ALA A 18 15.18 -13.89 13.98
CA ALA A 18 16.52 -14.10 13.45
C ALA A 18 17.46 -13.02 13.97
N ARG A 19 18.28 -13.43 14.94
CA ARG A 19 19.54 -12.83 15.38
C ARG A 19 19.40 -11.57 16.25
N LEU A 20 19.09 -11.77 17.54
CA LEU A 20 19.70 -10.98 18.64
C LEU A 20 21.19 -11.33 18.79
N ALA A 21 21.90 -11.52 17.69
CA ALA A 21 23.35 -11.61 17.69
C ALA A 21 23.81 -10.15 17.47
N PRO A 22 24.17 -9.41 18.53
CA PRO A 22 24.64 -8.03 18.38
C PRO A 22 25.77 -7.99 17.36
N TRP A 23 25.91 -6.90 16.61
CA TRP A 23 27.19 -6.60 15.97
C TRP A 23 28.17 -6.21 17.08
N PRO A 24 29.20 -7.03 17.39
CA PRO A 24 30.25 -6.60 18.28
C PRO A 24 31.18 -5.69 17.47
N ALA A 25 30.93 -4.39 17.50
CA ALA A 25 31.97 -3.43 17.12
C ALA A 25 32.91 -3.29 18.32
N GLY A 26 34.22 -3.30 18.06
CA GLY A 26 35.25 -3.19 19.12
C GLY A 26 34.94 -2.09 20.16
N GLU A 27 35.46 -2.29 21.38
CA GLU A 27 35.24 -1.44 22.57
C GLU A 27 33.85 -1.49 23.24
N ASP A 28 33.30 -2.69 23.46
CA ASP A 28 32.11 -2.90 24.32
C ASP A 28 30.83 -2.14 23.87
N VAL A 29 30.72 -1.78 22.58
CA VAL A 29 29.50 -1.20 21.98
C VAL A 29 28.67 -2.32 21.35
N HIS A 30 27.39 -2.37 21.72
CA HIS A 30 26.42 -3.30 21.17
C HIS A 30 25.36 -2.51 20.43
N ALA A 31 25.14 -2.88 19.17
CA ALA A 31 24.10 -2.27 18.35
C ALA A 31 23.46 -3.31 17.42
N GLN A 32 22.21 -3.02 17.07
CA GLN A 32 21.44 -3.74 16.08
C GLN A 32 20.30 -2.84 15.61
N ILE A 33 19.94 -2.98 14.34
CA ILE A 33 18.71 -2.40 13.80
C ILE A 33 17.59 -3.45 13.84
N ASP A 34 16.39 -3.01 14.20
CA ASP A 34 15.19 -3.84 14.14
C ASP A 34 14.46 -3.65 12.80
N THR A 35 14.67 -2.50 12.16
CA THR A 35 14.07 -2.22 10.85
C THR A 35 14.73 -3.07 9.78
N TRP A 36 13.90 -3.69 8.93
CA TRP A 36 14.38 -4.33 7.72
C TRP A 36 14.88 -3.26 6.74
N LEU A 37 16.09 -3.43 6.22
CA LEU A 37 16.64 -2.58 5.17
C LEU A 37 16.49 -3.27 3.82
N PRO A 38 16.09 -2.54 2.76
CA PRO A 38 15.99 -3.13 1.44
C PRO A 38 17.38 -3.54 0.94
N PRO A 39 17.51 -4.67 0.22
CA PRO A 39 18.79 -5.08 -0.35
C PRO A 39 19.24 -4.12 -1.45
N THR A 40 18.29 -3.46 -2.10
CA THR A 40 18.50 -2.52 -3.20
C THR A 40 17.77 -1.19 -2.97
N ILE A 41 18.28 -0.10 -3.54
CA ILE A 41 17.68 1.23 -3.51
C ILE A 41 17.76 1.89 -4.89
N PRO A 42 16.78 2.74 -5.28
CA PRO A 42 16.83 3.43 -6.57
C PRO A 42 17.95 4.48 -6.59
N SER A 43 18.38 4.88 -7.79
CA SER A 43 19.37 5.93 -8.00
C SER A 43 18.84 7.35 -7.74
N THR A 44 17.55 7.49 -7.40
CA THR A 44 16.88 8.74 -7.07
C THR A 44 16.95 9.04 -5.56
N PRO A 45 16.72 10.30 -5.13
CA PRO A 45 16.68 10.63 -3.71
C PRO A 45 15.69 9.75 -2.98
N SER A 46 16.14 9.13 -1.91
CA SER A 46 15.37 8.12 -1.17
C SER A 46 15.37 8.43 0.32
N THR A 47 14.40 7.87 1.04
CA THR A 47 14.31 8.07 2.49
C THR A 47 14.05 6.73 3.17
N LEU A 48 14.83 6.42 4.20
CA LEU A 48 14.70 5.19 4.98
C LEU A 48 14.32 5.48 6.43
N TYR A 49 13.29 4.82 6.93
CA TYR A 49 13.07 4.72 8.36
C TYR A 49 14.05 3.71 8.95
N ILE A 50 14.76 4.08 10.02
CA ILE A 50 15.71 3.19 10.70
C ILE A 50 15.47 3.27 12.20
N ALA A 51 15.11 2.14 12.80
CA ALA A 51 14.97 1.95 14.23
C ALA A 51 15.82 0.77 14.70
N GLY A 52 16.28 0.87 15.94
CA GLY A 52 17.19 -0.11 16.50
C GLY A 52 17.49 0.16 17.96
N TRP A 53 18.58 -0.42 18.41
CA TRP A 53 19.15 -0.16 19.72
C TRP A 53 20.67 -0.07 19.64
N CYS A 54 21.24 0.80 20.46
CA CYS A 54 22.69 0.98 20.59
C CYS A 54 23.04 1.37 22.03
N PHE A 55 23.97 0.65 22.65
CA PHE A 55 24.51 1.02 23.95
C PHE A 55 25.95 0.56 24.11
N HIS A 56 26.68 1.23 24.99
CA HIS A 56 28.01 0.80 25.41
C HIS A 56 27.91 0.18 26.82
N GLN A 57 28.59 -0.94 27.05
CA GLN A 57 28.55 -1.63 28.35
C GLN A 57 28.99 -0.74 29.53
N LYS A 58 30.07 0.03 29.36
CA LYS A 58 30.71 0.80 30.43
C LYS A 58 30.38 2.28 30.42
N ARG A 59 30.19 2.89 29.24
CA ARG A 59 30.09 4.34 29.07
C ARG A 59 28.70 4.76 28.58
N ARG A 60 28.37 6.04 28.79
CA ARG A 60 27.14 6.63 28.26
C ARG A 60 27.41 7.19 26.86
N ILE A 61 26.56 6.81 25.90
CA ILE A 61 26.51 7.43 24.58
C ILE A 61 25.86 8.81 24.74
N ARG A 62 26.56 9.86 24.30
CA ARG A 62 26.05 11.24 24.31
C ARG A 62 25.24 11.53 23.06
N ARG A 63 25.67 10.99 21.92
CA ARG A 63 25.10 11.28 20.61
C ARG A 63 25.21 10.04 19.72
N LEU A 64 24.17 9.84 18.92
CA LEU A 64 24.09 8.83 17.90
C LEU A 64 23.85 9.54 16.57
N ASP A 65 24.69 9.27 15.59
CA ASP A 65 24.54 9.76 14.22
C ASP A 65 24.45 8.54 13.30
N LEU A 66 23.60 8.61 12.27
CA LEU A 66 23.62 7.66 11.17
C LEU A 66 24.48 8.26 10.06
N ILE A 67 25.48 7.51 9.60
CA ILE A 67 26.35 7.91 8.51
C ILE A 67 25.92 7.14 7.27
N ALA A 68 25.54 7.84 6.20
CA ALA A 68 25.28 7.28 4.89
C ALA A 68 26.32 7.85 3.91
N ASN A 69 27.17 7.01 3.32
CA ASN A 69 28.26 7.44 2.42
C ASN A 69 29.12 8.59 2.98
N GLY A 70 29.45 8.51 4.26
CA GLY A 70 30.25 9.53 4.96
C GLY A 70 29.46 10.77 5.42
N VAL A 71 28.21 10.95 4.98
CA VAL A 71 27.35 12.07 5.40
C VAL A 71 26.62 11.70 6.69
N GLY A 72 26.91 12.43 7.77
CA GLY A 72 26.34 12.19 9.08
C GLY A 72 25.01 12.91 9.32
N GLN A 73 23.97 12.13 9.61
CA GLN A 73 22.62 12.57 9.92
C GLN A 73 22.31 12.29 11.39
N ARG A 74 21.71 13.26 12.07
CA ARG A 74 21.40 13.11 13.50
C ARG A 74 20.22 12.17 13.69
N VAL A 75 20.37 11.21 14.58
CA VAL A 75 19.25 10.34 14.98
C VAL A 75 18.20 11.16 15.72
N VAL A 76 16.95 11.07 15.26
CA VAL A 76 15.81 11.89 15.75
C VAL A 76 15.48 11.58 17.21
N ALA A 77 15.27 10.31 17.54
CA ALA A 77 14.92 9.89 18.89
C ALA A 77 15.96 8.90 19.44
N THR A 78 16.35 9.08 20.70
CA THR A 78 17.28 8.20 21.40
C THR A 78 16.80 7.92 22.82
N ARG A 79 17.38 6.92 23.47
CA ARG A 79 17.09 6.53 24.87
C ARG A 79 15.66 6.01 25.08
N MET A 80 15.06 5.44 24.04
CA MET A 80 13.77 4.77 24.15
C MET A 80 13.92 3.49 24.99
N PRO A 81 12.91 3.16 25.81
CA PRO A 81 12.95 1.96 26.64
C PRO A 81 12.91 0.69 25.78
N ARG A 82 13.81 -0.26 26.06
CA ARG A 82 13.96 -1.55 25.36
C ARG A 82 14.09 -2.67 26.39
N TYR A 83 12.94 -3.13 26.88
CA TYR A 83 12.87 -4.18 27.90
C TYR A 83 13.31 -5.54 27.37
N ASP A 84 13.05 -5.80 26.09
CA ASP A 84 13.53 -6.96 25.33
C ASP A 84 15.07 -7.05 25.33
N VAL A 85 15.74 -5.94 24.99
CA VAL A 85 17.21 -5.84 24.98
C VAL A 85 17.75 -5.93 26.40
N HIS A 86 17.12 -5.22 27.35
CA HIS A 86 17.48 -5.29 28.77
C HIS A 86 17.47 -6.72 29.29
N ARG A 87 16.40 -7.48 29.04
CA ARG A 87 16.26 -8.88 29.46
C ARG A 87 17.31 -9.79 28.84
N HIS A 88 17.66 -9.56 27.57
CA HIS A 88 18.71 -10.34 26.90
C HIS A 88 20.08 -10.16 27.56
N PHE A 89 20.42 -8.94 27.99
CA PHE A 89 21.72 -8.65 28.61
C PHE A 89 21.73 -8.79 30.14
N LEU A 90 20.55 -8.84 30.79
CA LEU A 90 20.39 -9.05 32.23
C LEU A 90 21.00 -10.39 32.70
N SER A 91 20.90 -11.45 31.89
CA SER A 91 21.44 -12.77 32.22
C SER A 91 22.97 -12.87 32.04
N ARG A 92 23.63 -11.82 31.51
CA ARG A 92 25.03 -11.87 31.08
C ARG A 92 25.98 -10.90 31.81
N ASN A 93 25.52 -9.75 32.36
CA ASN A 93 26.33 -8.88 33.26
C ASN A 93 25.57 -7.63 33.79
N ALA A 94 26.20 -6.88 34.73
CA ALA A 94 25.72 -5.59 35.28
C ALA A 94 25.54 -4.42 34.27
N ALA A 95 25.82 -4.63 32.97
CA ALA A 95 25.58 -3.68 31.88
C ALA A 95 24.08 -3.37 31.62
N SER A 96 23.19 -4.07 32.34
CA SER A 96 21.74 -4.10 32.12
C SER A 96 21.07 -2.72 32.13
N ARG A 97 21.46 -1.80 33.02
CA ARG A 97 20.78 -0.48 33.12
C ARG A 97 20.91 0.36 31.84
N ARG A 98 21.99 0.23 31.07
CA ARG A 98 22.18 0.99 29.82
C ARG A 98 21.49 0.35 28.63
N ALA A 99 21.38 -0.98 28.63
CA ALA A 99 20.61 -1.73 27.63
C ALA A 99 19.12 -1.35 27.65
N TYR A 100 18.55 -1.01 28.82
CA TYR A 100 17.15 -0.60 28.91
C TYR A 100 16.85 0.71 28.19
N ARG A 101 17.76 1.68 28.14
CA ARG A 101 17.54 2.98 27.45
C ARG A 101 18.43 3.08 26.21
N SER A 102 18.42 2.02 25.39
CA SER A 102 19.26 1.87 24.20
C SER A 102 18.53 2.15 22.89
N GLY A 103 17.19 2.20 22.90
CA GLY A 103 16.39 2.31 21.69
C GLY A 103 16.56 3.66 21.00
N PHE A 104 16.49 3.63 19.67
CA PHE A 104 16.53 4.81 18.81
C PHE A 104 15.67 4.64 17.55
N TRP A 105 15.27 5.75 16.94
CA TRP A 105 14.80 5.78 15.56
C TRP A 105 15.21 7.08 14.85
N THR A 106 15.30 7.02 13.53
CA THR A 106 15.55 8.16 12.65
C THR A 106 14.93 7.95 11.28
N ILE A 107 14.84 9.03 10.53
CA ILE A 107 14.64 9.02 9.08
C ILE A 107 15.97 9.39 8.44
N ALA A 108 16.45 8.57 7.51
CA ALA A 108 17.71 8.74 6.80
C ALA A 108 17.42 9.17 5.36
N THR A 109 17.84 10.38 5.00
CA THR A 109 17.75 10.85 3.61
C THR A 109 18.98 10.38 2.85
N LEU A 110 18.76 9.69 1.74
CA LEU A 110 19.80 9.18 0.87
C LEU A 110 19.82 10.03 -0.40
N GLU A 111 20.93 10.73 -0.59
CA GLU A 111 21.17 11.46 -1.83
C GLU A 111 21.47 10.50 -2.98
N PRO A 112 21.19 10.90 -4.24
CA PRO A 112 21.58 10.13 -5.41
C PRO A 112 23.07 9.78 -5.37
N SER A 113 23.35 8.48 -5.45
CA SER A 113 24.71 7.95 -5.48
C SER A 113 24.92 7.18 -6.78
N GLY A 114 26.13 7.26 -7.33
CA GLY A 114 26.55 6.42 -8.46
C GLY A 114 27.09 5.04 -8.03
N SER A 115 27.20 4.82 -6.72
CA SER A 115 27.66 3.58 -6.10
C SER A 115 26.76 3.15 -4.94
N ASP A 116 26.88 1.89 -4.52
CA ASP A 116 26.24 1.34 -3.33
C ASP A 116 26.39 2.26 -2.10
N ILE A 117 25.41 2.18 -1.20
CA ILE A 117 25.34 3.05 -0.02
C ILE A 117 25.70 2.28 1.25
N ASP A 118 26.79 2.69 1.89
CA ASP A 118 27.21 2.16 3.18
C ASP A 118 26.53 2.93 4.32
N LEU A 119 25.84 2.18 5.19
CA LEU A 119 25.20 2.68 6.40
C LEU A 119 25.99 2.28 7.64
N THR A 120 26.33 3.29 8.44
CA THR A 120 27.11 3.13 9.67
C THR A 120 26.46 3.91 10.82
N LEU A 121 26.34 3.28 11.98
CA LEU A 121 25.90 3.95 13.21
C LEU A 121 27.11 4.48 13.97
N ARG A 122 27.21 5.80 14.12
CA ARG A 122 28.29 6.46 14.85
C ARG A 122 27.87 6.79 16.28
N ALA A 123 28.42 6.07 17.24
CA ALA A 123 28.19 6.30 18.67
C ALA A 123 29.29 7.19 19.26
N ARG A 124 28.93 8.40 19.71
CA ARG A 124 29.85 9.35 20.37
C ARG A 124 29.75 9.24 21.89
N MET A 125 30.89 9.01 22.54
CA MET A 125 30.96 8.82 23.99
C MET A 125 31.16 10.15 24.74
N TRP A 126 30.85 10.15 26.04
CA TRP A 126 31.27 11.22 26.95
C TRP A 126 32.79 11.05 27.20
N LEU A 127 33.62 12.02 26.79
CA LEU A 127 35.07 12.13 27.02
C LEU A 127 36.04 11.27 26.17
N ARG A 128 35.57 10.47 25.20
CA ARG A 128 36.39 9.81 24.17
C ARG A 128 35.67 9.84 22.83
N GLY A 129 36.39 9.60 21.74
CA GLY A 129 35.98 9.76 20.33
C GLY A 129 34.64 9.11 19.93
N PHE A 130 34.64 8.40 18.80
CA PHE A 130 33.44 7.76 18.30
C PHE A 130 33.74 6.32 17.92
N VAL A 131 32.72 5.47 18.03
CA VAL A 131 32.75 4.11 17.52
C VAL A 131 31.76 4.04 16.37
N ASP A 132 32.24 3.59 15.22
CA ASP A 132 31.44 3.33 14.04
C ASP A 132 31.04 1.85 14.03
N VAL A 133 29.73 1.61 13.92
CA VAL A 133 29.15 0.28 13.81
C VAL A 133 28.55 0.15 12.42
N PRO A 134 29.19 -0.58 11.49
CA PRO A 134 28.60 -0.87 10.18
C PRO A 134 27.25 -1.57 10.37
N ILE A 135 26.23 -1.10 9.65
CA ILE A 135 24.86 -1.62 9.75
C ILE A 135 24.54 -2.45 8.50
N ALA A 136 24.73 -1.87 7.32
CA ALA A 136 24.40 -2.50 6.05
C ALA A 136 25.07 -1.78 4.88
N THR A 137 25.16 -2.46 3.75
CA THR A 137 25.46 -1.89 2.44
C THR A 137 24.23 -2.11 1.56
N LEU A 138 23.69 -1.03 0.99
CA LEU A 138 22.51 -1.06 0.12
C LEU A 138 22.97 -1.00 -1.34
N GLN A 139 22.54 -1.96 -2.15
CA GLN A 139 22.91 -2.00 -3.57
C GLN A 139 22.11 -0.98 -4.38
N LEU A 140 22.71 -0.32 -5.36
CA LEU A 140 21.92 0.47 -6.30
C LEU A 140 21.14 -0.44 -7.25
N GLU A 141 19.84 -0.19 -7.43
CA GLU A 141 19.07 -0.83 -8.48
C GLU A 141 19.65 -0.41 -9.84
N GLY A 142 20.08 -1.40 -10.62
CA GLY A 142 20.44 -1.19 -12.03
C GLY A 142 19.26 -0.52 -12.71
N GLN A 143 19.53 0.58 -13.44
CA GLN A 143 18.52 1.46 -14.03
C GLN A 143 17.37 0.66 -14.64
N SER A 144 16.29 0.48 -13.88
CA SER A 144 15.03 0.01 -14.44
C SER A 144 14.57 1.16 -15.32
N GLY A 145 14.52 0.89 -16.63
CA GLY A 145 14.35 1.87 -17.68
C GLY A 145 13.40 2.98 -17.26
N ASN A 146 13.89 4.20 -17.33
CA ASN A 146 13.11 5.41 -17.19
C ASN A 146 11.86 5.23 -18.05
N ILE A 147 10.69 4.97 -17.46
CA ILE A 147 9.46 4.87 -18.25
C ILE A 147 9.23 6.31 -18.73
N PRO A 148 9.41 6.60 -20.03
CA PRO A 148 9.18 7.95 -20.53
C PRO A 148 7.69 8.20 -20.33
N TYR A 149 7.35 9.19 -19.50
CA TYR A 149 5.97 9.62 -19.31
C TYR A 149 5.81 10.98 -19.95
N PRO A 150 4.70 11.23 -20.64
CA PRO A 150 4.54 12.45 -21.40
C PRO A 150 4.44 13.65 -20.46
N GLU A 151 5.01 14.77 -20.90
CA GLU A 151 4.55 16.08 -20.45
C GLU A 151 3.04 16.20 -20.68
N ARG A 152 2.38 17.02 -19.88
CA ARG A 152 0.92 17.20 -19.88
C ARG A 152 0.40 17.16 -21.33
N PRO A 153 -0.48 16.20 -21.71
CA PRO A 153 -1.03 16.20 -23.06
C PRO A 153 -1.61 17.59 -23.32
N SER A 154 -1.21 18.21 -24.43
CA SER A 154 -1.86 19.43 -24.89
C SER A 154 -3.37 19.16 -24.89
N HIS A 155 -4.16 20.05 -24.30
CA HIS A 155 -5.64 19.98 -24.24
C HIS A 155 -6.32 20.06 -25.63
N ASP A 156 -5.58 19.77 -26.69
CA ASP A 156 -6.00 19.90 -28.06
C ASP A 156 -6.29 18.50 -28.63
N ARG A 157 -7.58 18.28 -28.92
CA ARG A 157 -8.23 17.16 -29.64
C ARG A 157 -8.85 16.06 -28.75
N GLY A 158 -10.16 16.22 -28.47
CA GLY A 158 -11.07 15.16 -27.99
C GLY A 158 -11.22 15.04 -26.47
N GLU A 159 -12.23 14.28 -26.02
CA GLU A 159 -12.34 13.86 -24.61
C GLU A 159 -11.07 13.12 -24.19
N PRO A 160 -10.49 13.38 -23.01
CA PRO A 160 -9.27 12.71 -22.58
C PRO A 160 -9.51 11.21 -22.36
N GLN A 161 -8.58 10.37 -22.83
CA GLN A 161 -8.71 8.92 -22.66
C GLN A 161 -8.48 8.51 -21.20
N ILE A 162 -9.38 7.67 -20.68
CA ILE A 162 -9.29 7.07 -19.34
C ILE A 162 -8.98 5.58 -19.46
N ALA A 163 -7.90 5.13 -18.82
CA ALA A 163 -7.62 3.70 -18.66
C ALA A 163 -8.24 3.19 -17.36
N VAL A 164 -9.24 2.32 -17.46
CA VAL A 164 -9.79 1.58 -16.32
C VAL A 164 -8.92 0.35 -16.11
N CYS A 165 -8.33 0.20 -14.93
CA CYS A 165 -7.56 -0.98 -14.55
C CYS A 165 -8.41 -1.83 -13.61
N MET A 166 -8.70 -3.06 -14.02
CA MET A 166 -9.46 -4.03 -13.23
C MET A 166 -8.59 -5.22 -12.85
N ALA A 167 -8.57 -5.55 -11.56
CA ALA A 167 -7.92 -6.75 -11.05
C ALA A 167 -8.97 -7.82 -10.77
N THR A 168 -8.81 -9.01 -11.37
CA THR A 168 -9.73 -10.15 -11.15
C THR A 168 -9.05 -11.34 -10.48
N TYR A 169 -9.81 -12.10 -9.70
CA TYR A 169 -9.43 -13.44 -9.20
C TYR A 169 -10.69 -14.22 -8.83
N GLU A 170 -10.93 -15.34 -9.51
CA GLU A 170 -12.10 -16.21 -9.38
C GLU A 170 -13.42 -15.42 -9.22
N PRO A 171 -13.74 -14.45 -10.11
CA PRO A 171 -14.93 -13.62 -9.93
C PRO A 171 -16.22 -14.43 -9.83
N ASP A 172 -17.18 -13.91 -9.07
CA ASP A 172 -18.57 -14.27 -9.31
C ASP A 172 -19.00 -13.67 -10.65
N LEU A 173 -19.36 -14.53 -11.61
CA LEU A 173 -19.61 -14.11 -12.99
C LEU A 173 -20.84 -13.22 -13.12
N GLU A 174 -21.82 -13.32 -12.22
CA GLU A 174 -22.97 -12.44 -12.23
C GLU A 174 -22.55 -11.00 -11.87
N LEU A 175 -21.76 -10.85 -10.81
CA LEU A 175 -21.23 -9.55 -10.38
C LEU A 175 -20.24 -8.99 -11.40
N PHE A 176 -19.38 -9.83 -11.97
CA PHE A 176 -18.50 -9.44 -13.05
C PHE A 176 -19.27 -8.91 -14.26
N ASN A 177 -20.31 -9.61 -14.71
CA ASN A 177 -21.15 -9.17 -15.82
C ASN A 177 -21.86 -7.84 -15.52
N ARG A 178 -22.31 -7.63 -14.27
CA ARG A 178 -22.87 -6.35 -13.83
C ARG A 178 -21.84 -5.23 -13.90
N GLN A 179 -20.62 -5.47 -13.42
CA GLN A 179 -19.54 -4.49 -13.47
C GLN A 179 -19.17 -4.15 -14.92
N ILE A 180 -19.01 -5.15 -15.80
CA ILE A 180 -18.77 -4.93 -17.24
C ILE A 180 -19.91 -4.12 -17.88
N GLY A 181 -21.17 -4.44 -17.56
CA GLY A 181 -22.33 -3.67 -17.99
C GLY A 181 -22.29 -2.20 -17.53
N SER A 182 -21.89 -1.96 -16.28
CA SER A 182 -21.76 -0.61 -15.72
C SER A 182 -20.66 0.23 -16.37
N LEU A 183 -19.57 -0.42 -16.80
CA LEU A 183 -18.51 0.20 -17.59
C LEU A 183 -19.00 0.57 -18.99
N ARG A 184 -19.71 -0.36 -19.66
CA ARG A 184 -20.31 -0.10 -20.98
C ARG A 184 -21.28 1.08 -20.96
N ALA A 185 -21.96 1.30 -19.84
CA ALA A 185 -22.94 2.37 -19.65
C ALA A 185 -22.34 3.73 -19.23
N GLN A 186 -21.01 3.87 -19.15
CA GLN A 186 -20.39 5.16 -18.84
C GLN A 186 -20.72 6.22 -19.90
N THR A 187 -21.03 7.43 -19.44
CA THR A 187 -21.35 8.61 -20.24
C THR A 187 -20.13 9.22 -20.91
N HIS A 188 -18.99 9.27 -20.21
CA HIS A 188 -17.68 9.53 -20.82
C HIS A 188 -17.33 8.35 -21.72
N ALA A 189 -17.15 8.57 -23.02
CA ALA A 189 -17.04 7.48 -23.99
C ALA A 189 -15.59 7.07 -24.30
N ASN A 190 -14.63 8.00 -24.12
CA ASN A 190 -13.23 7.72 -24.41
C ASN A 190 -12.52 7.02 -23.24
N TRP A 191 -12.77 5.72 -23.11
CA TRP A 191 -12.09 4.86 -22.15
C TRP A 191 -11.72 3.50 -22.74
N ILE A 192 -10.72 2.89 -22.12
CA ILE A 192 -10.35 1.48 -22.31
C ILE A 192 -10.35 0.78 -20.95
N CYS A 193 -10.56 -0.52 -20.93
CA CYS A 193 -10.52 -1.33 -19.72
C CYS A 193 -9.45 -2.43 -19.86
N ILE A 194 -8.46 -2.38 -18.97
CA ILE A 194 -7.37 -3.33 -18.85
C ILE A 194 -7.71 -4.25 -17.68
N ILE A 195 -8.22 -5.43 -18.02
CA ILE A 195 -8.50 -6.50 -17.07
C ILE A 195 -7.24 -7.36 -16.96
N ASN A 196 -6.75 -7.49 -15.73
CA ASN A 196 -5.64 -8.37 -15.39
C ASN A 196 -6.11 -9.41 -14.38
N ASP A 197 -6.06 -10.67 -14.78
CA ASP A 197 -6.55 -11.80 -14.01
C ASP A 197 -5.42 -12.49 -13.24
N ASP A 198 -5.61 -12.66 -11.93
CA ASP A 198 -4.62 -13.20 -11.01
C ASP A 198 -4.60 -14.74 -11.00
N SER A 199 -4.54 -15.32 -12.19
CA SER A 199 -4.48 -16.77 -12.42
C SER A 199 -5.73 -17.54 -11.98
N SER A 200 -6.93 -17.04 -12.31
CA SER A 200 -8.18 -17.80 -12.18
C SER A 200 -8.15 -19.11 -12.98
N SER A 201 -9.06 -20.03 -12.69
CA SER A 201 -9.26 -21.27 -13.47
C SER A 201 -9.45 -20.98 -14.97
N ARG A 202 -9.14 -21.96 -15.83
CA ARG A 202 -9.23 -21.75 -17.29
C ARG A 202 -10.67 -21.53 -17.73
N GLU A 203 -11.59 -22.20 -17.05
CA GLU A 203 -13.03 -22.14 -17.23
C GLU A 203 -13.54 -20.73 -16.91
N VAL A 204 -13.22 -20.20 -15.72
CA VAL A 204 -13.61 -18.83 -15.33
C VAL A 204 -12.96 -17.79 -16.23
N PHE A 205 -11.70 -17.99 -16.62
CA PHE A 205 -11.03 -17.10 -17.57
C PHE A 205 -11.72 -17.06 -18.94
N ALA A 206 -12.17 -18.20 -19.46
CA ALA A 206 -12.91 -18.27 -20.73
C ALA A 206 -14.26 -17.55 -20.63
N GLN A 207 -14.99 -17.75 -19.53
CA GLN A 207 -16.27 -17.06 -19.29
C GLN A 207 -16.10 -15.54 -19.18
N MET A 208 -15.05 -15.05 -18.51
CA MET A 208 -14.73 -13.62 -18.51
C MET A 208 -14.44 -13.08 -19.90
N ALA A 209 -13.77 -13.88 -20.75
CA ALA A 209 -13.49 -13.49 -22.13
C ALA A 209 -14.78 -13.37 -22.96
N GLU A 210 -15.74 -14.29 -22.77
CA GLU A 210 -17.07 -14.24 -23.40
C GLU A 210 -17.85 -12.98 -22.98
N SER A 211 -17.82 -12.61 -21.70
CA SER A 211 -18.51 -11.43 -21.17
C SER A 211 -18.09 -10.10 -21.84
N ILE A 212 -16.84 -10.01 -22.26
CA ILE A 212 -16.26 -8.81 -22.89
C ILE A 212 -16.20 -8.89 -24.42
N ASP A 213 -16.60 -10.01 -25.00
CA ASP A 213 -16.51 -10.23 -26.43
C ASP A 213 -17.27 -9.16 -27.24
N GLY A 214 -16.75 -8.84 -28.43
CA GLY A 214 -17.32 -7.83 -29.31
C GLY A 214 -17.10 -6.36 -28.89
N ASP A 215 -16.49 -6.08 -27.73
CA ASP A 215 -16.20 -4.72 -27.28
C ASP A 215 -14.69 -4.46 -27.21
N ALA A 216 -14.15 -3.78 -28.23
CA ALA A 216 -12.72 -3.51 -28.40
C ALA A 216 -12.11 -2.62 -27.30
N ARG A 217 -12.94 -2.00 -26.45
CA ARG A 217 -12.45 -1.21 -25.31
C ARG A 217 -11.87 -2.10 -24.21
N PHE A 218 -12.23 -3.38 -24.15
CA PHE A 218 -11.76 -4.31 -23.12
C PHE A 218 -10.55 -5.11 -23.60
N SER A 219 -9.59 -5.31 -22.70
CA SER A 219 -8.48 -6.25 -22.89
C SER A 219 -8.33 -7.12 -21.64
N LEU A 220 -8.23 -8.43 -21.84
CA LEU A 220 -8.10 -9.40 -20.75
C LEU A 220 -6.79 -10.16 -20.86
N ARG A 221 -6.06 -10.26 -19.74
CA ARG A 221 -4.81 -11.04 -19.65
C ARG A 221 -4.79 -11.85 -18.37
N ARG A 222 -4.35 -13.11 -18.48
CA ARG A 222 -4.11 -13.99 -17.34
C ARG A 222 -2.65 -13.95 -16.89
N ASN A 223 -2.42 -13.81 -15.59
CA ASN A 223 -1.11 -14.01 -14.99
C ASN A 223 -0.73 -15.50 -15.01
N GLN A 224 0.58 -15.78 -15.11
CA GLN A 224 1.09 -17.16 -15.04
C GLN A 224 1.02 -17.72 -13.62
N ALA A 225 1.15 -16.86 -12.60
CA ALA A 225 1.04 -17.20 -11.20
C ALA A 225 0.38 -16.04 -10.43
N ARG A 226 -0.17 -16.34 -9.25
CA ARG A 226 -0.78 -15.36 -8.37
C ARG A 226 0.23 -14.32 -7.90
N LEU A 227 -0.05 -13.05 -8.19
CA LEU A 227 0.67 -11.87 -7.71
C LEU A 227 0.01 -11.27 -6.46
N GLY A 228 -1.21 -11.70 -6.14
CA GLY A 228 -2.03 -11.12 -5.09
C GLY A 228 -2.65 -9.79 -5.52
N PHE A 229 -3.61 -9.30 -4.74
CA PHE A 229 -4.44 -8.14 -5.05
C PHE A 229 -3.64 -6.90 -5.51
N CYS A 230 -2.73 -6.38 -4.69
CA CYS A 230 -1.92 -5.21 -5.05
C CYS A 230 -0.95 -5.48 -6.21
N GLY A 231 -0.36 -6.68 -6.26
CA GLY A 231 0.54 -7.08 -7.35
C GLY A 231 -0.20 -7.18 -8.70
N ASN A 232 -1.47 -7.59 -8.68
CA ASN A 232 -2.31 -7.70 -9.85
C ASN A 232 -2.70 -6.31 -10.41
N PHE A 233 -3.04 -5.36 -9.54
CA PHE A 233 -3.21 -3.96 -9.95
C PHE A 233 -1.91 -3.36 -10.51
N GLU A 234 -0.75 -3.61 -9.88
CA GLU A 234 0.53 -3.14 -10.42
C GLU A 234 0.78 -3.69 -11.84
N ALA A 235 0.47 -4.97 -12.08
CA ALA A 235 0.59 -5.58 -13.39
C ALA A 235 -0.36 -4.97 -14.42
N ALA A 236 -1.59 -4.60 -14.02
CA ALA A 236 -2.53 -3.86 -14.86
C ALA A 236 -2.02 -2.45 -15.19
N LEU A 237 -1.51 -1.71 -14.19
CA LEU A 237 -1.00 -0.35 -14.34
C LEU A 237 0.20 -0.27 -15.30
N ARG A 238 1.06 -1.29 -15.31
CA ARG A 238 2.19 -1.38 -16.27
C ARG A 238 1.75 -1.52 -17.74
N ARG A 239 0.48 -1.85 -17.99
CA ARG A 239 -0.10 -2.00 -19.32
C ARG A 239 -0.88 -0.75 -19.76
N VAL A 240 -1.00 0.27 -18.90
CA VAL A 240 -1.67 1.53 -19.24
C VAL A 240 -0.93 2.18 -20.42
N PRO A 241 -1.62 2.46 -21.54
CA PRO A 241 -1.03 3.15 -22.67
C PRO A 241 -0.56 4.55 -22.31
N HIS A 242 0.46 5.01 -23.01
CA HIS A 242 1.07 6.31 -22.75
C HIS A 242 0.11 7.47 -23.08
N GLU A 243 -0.82 7.26 -24.01
CA GLU A 243 -1.86 8.21 -24.40
C GLU A 243 -3.01 8.36 -23.38
N ALA A 244 -3.17 7.42 -22.45
CA ALA A 244 -4.18 7.53 -21.40
C ALA A 244 -3.80 8.64 -20.41
N ALA A 245 -4.60 9.70 -20.37
CA ALA A 245 -4.33 10.86 -19.52
C ALA A 245 -4.70 10.61 -18.05
N TYR A 246 -5.68 9.72 -17.83
CA TYR A 246 -6.19 9.37 -16.51
C TYR A 246 -6.34 7.86 -16.35
N VAL A 247 -6.33 7.42 -15.11
CA VAL A 247 -6.47 6.02 -14.73
C VAL A 247 -7.53 5.91 -13.62
N ALA A 248 -8.42 4.92 -13.73
CA ALA A 248 -9.37 4.57 -12.68
C ALA A 248 -9.14 3.12 -12.27
N PHE A 249 -9.33 2.80 -10.98
CA PHE A 249 -9.39 1.40 -10.55
C PHE A 249 -10.82 0.90 -10.57
N ALA A 250 -10.98 -0.37 -10.94
CA ALA A 250 -12.23 -1.10 -10.86
C ALA A 250 -12.02 -2.43 -10.14
N ASP A 251 -12.89 -2.73 -9.21
CA ASP A 251 -13.03 -4.08 -8.66
C ASP A 251 -14.00 -4.89 -9.53
N GLN A 252 -13.88 -6.22 -9.47
CA GLN A 252 -14.60 -7.16 -10.33
C GLN A 252 -16.09 -7.34 -9.95
N ASP A 253 -16.50 -6.83 -8.79
CA ASP A 253 -17.75 -7.15 -8.12
C ASP A 253 -18.62 -5.93 -7.76
N ASP A 254 -18.20 -4.73 -8.19
CA ASP A 254 -18.94 -3.48 -8.00
C ASP A 254 -19.99 -3.20 -9.09
N CYS A 255 -20.65 -2.04 -9.00
CA CYS A 255 -21.45 -1.49 -10.09
C CYS A 255 -21.33 0.05 -10.12
N TRP A 256 -20.78 0.59 -11.19
CA TRP A 256 -20.57 2.04 -11.35
C TRP A 256 -21.84 2.76 -11.83
N TYR A 257 -22.00 4.01 -11.41
CA TYR A 257 -23.04 4.88 -11.96
C TYR A 257 -22.58 5.42 -13.32
N PRO A 258 -23.51 5.66 -14.28
CA PRO A 258 -23.17 6.10 -15.64
C PRO A 258 -22.29 7.34 -15.72
N GLU A 259 -22.42 8.25 -14.76
CA GLU A 259 -21.73 9.54 -14.72
C GLU A 259 -20.41 9.53 -13.94
N LYS A 260 -19.95 8.36 -13.47
CA LYS A 260 -18.77 8.28 -12.59
C LYS A 260 -17.52 8.87 -13.21
N LEU A 261 -17.15 8.40 -14.41
CA LEU A 261 -15.93 8.86 -15.07
C LEU A 261 -16.00 10.35 -15.40
N GLU A 262 -17.14 10.82 -15.92
CA GLU A 262 -17.37 12.23 -16.24
C GLU A 262 -17.27 13.12 -14.98
N ALA A 263 -17.92 12.73 -13.88
CA ALA A 263 -17.95 13.51 -12.65
C ALA A 263 -16.58 13.61 -11.98
N LEU A 264 -15.83 12.50 -11.91
CA LEU A 264 -14.48 12.51 -11.35
C LEU A 264 -13.50 13.31 -12.24
N LEU A 265 -13.64 13.20 -13.56
CA LEU A 265 -12.82 13.96 -14.50
C LEU A 265 -13.09 15.46 -14.38
N ALA A 266 -14.36 15.86 -14.32
CA ALA A 266 -14.75 17.26 -14.13
C ALA A 266 -14.17 17.82 -12.83
N GLU A 267 -14.17 17.03 -11.75
CA GLU A 267 -13.62 17.44 -10.46
C GLU A 267 -12.09 17.60 -10.51
N LEU A 268 -11.36 16.70 -11.17
CA LEU A 268 -9.92 16.83 -11.41
C LEU A 268 -9.60 18.10 -12.22
N GLN A 269 -10.37 18.37 -13.28
CA GLN A 269 -10.17 19.55 -14.13
C GLN A 269 -10.47 20.85 -13.37
N ARG A 270 -11.53 20.86 -12.55
CA ARG A 270 -11.95 22.02 -11.75
C ARG A 270 -10.93 22.38 -10.68
N THR A 271 -10.38 21.37 -9.99
CA THR A 271 -9.49 21.57 -8.84
C THR A 271 -8.02 21.61 -9.21
N GLY A 272 -7.65 20.99 -10.33
CA GLY A 272 -6.25 20.71 -10.67
C GLY A 272 -5.61 19.63 -9.80
N ALA A 273 -6.39 18.89 -9.01
CA ALA A 273 -5.91 17.82 -8.15
C ALA A 273 -5.25 16.69 -8.95
N ALA A 274 -4.37 15.91 -8.31
CA ALA A 274 -3.75 14.75 -8.95
C ALA A 274 -4.64 13.49 -8.91
N LEU A 275 -5.52 13.40 -7.92
CA LEU A 275 -6.47 12.31 -7.71
C LEU A 275 -7.82 12.88 -7.26
N ALA A 276 -8.91 12.35 -7.79
CA ALA A 276 -10.26 12.58 -7.31
C ALA A 276 -10.89 11.24 -6.95
N TYR A 277 -11.71 11.23 -5.92
CA TYR A 277 -12.52 10.06 -5.57
C TYR A 277 -13.89 10.52 -5.09
N SER A 278 -14.83 9.57 -5.01
CA SER A 278 -16.23 9.83 -4.69
C SER A 278 -16.68 9.08 -3.46
N ASP A 279 -17.86 9.43 -2.95
CA ASP A 279 -18.57 8.52 -2.05
C ASP A 279 -18.96 7.23 -2.78
N MET A 280 -19.41 6.24 -2.01
CA MET A 280 -20.00 5.01 -2.52
C MET A 280 -21.21 4.64 -1.67
N ARG A 281 -22.22 4.06 -2.33
CA ARG A 281 -23.37 3.45 -1.65
C ARG A 281 -23.03 2.00 -1.33
N ILE A 282 -23.31 1.57 -0.11
CA ILE A 282 -23.07 0.20 0.34
C ILE A 282 -24.34 -0.61 0.08
N VAL A 283 -24.23 -1.66 -0.75
CA VAL A 283 -25.36 -2.51 -1.11
C VAL A 283 -25.06 -3.98 -0.89
N LEU A 284 -26.08 -4.79 -0.71
CA LEU A 284 -25.99 -6.24 -0.78
C LEU A 284 -26.04 -6.73 -2.23
N ARG A 285 -25.74 -8.01 -2.44
CA ARG A 285 -25.77 -8.67 -3.76
C ARG A 285 -27.11 -8.46 -4.49
N ASP A 286 -28.23 -8.53 -3.77
CA ASP A 286 -29.60 -8.37 -4.29
C ASP A 286 -29.99 -6.90 -4.55
N GLY A 287 -29.09 -5.95 -4.26
CA GLY A 287 -29.32 -4.52 -4.45
C GLY A 287 -29.95 -3.82 -3.25
N GLU A 288 -30.23 -4.53 -2.14
CA GLU A 288 -30.67 -3.90 -0.90
C GLU A 288 -29.61 -2.91 -0.41
N ILE A 289 -30.03 -1.69 -0.10
CA ILE A 289 -29.16 -0.62 0.37
C ILE A 289 -28.90 -0.82 1.87
N LEU A 290 -27.64 -0.97 2.24
CA LEU A 290 -27.22 -0.98 3.64
C LEU A 290 -26.96 0.44 4.15
N GLU A 291 -26.23 1.24 3.37
CA GLU A 291 -25.90 2.62 3.70
C GLU A 291 -25.79 3.45 2.41
N ASP A 292 -26.33 4.67 2.41
CA ASP A 292 -26.24 5.59 1.27
C ASP A 292 -24.86 6.27 1.13
N THR A 293 -24.02 6.18 2.15
CA THR A 293 -22.68 6.79 2.23
C THR A 293 -21.70 5.88 2.95
N PHE A 294 -20.44 5.89 2.52
CA PHE A 294 -19.34 5.20 3.18
C PHE A 294 -18.89 5.90 4.46
N TRP A 295 -19.25 7.16 4.66
CA TRP A 295 -18.77 8.01 5.75
C TRP A 295 -19.59 7.92 7.03
N ARG A 296 -20.60 7.05 7.10
CA ARG A 296 -21.49 7.01 8.26
C ARG A 296 -20.77 6.79 9.59
N TYR A 297 -19.76 5.93 9.60
CA TYR A 297 -19.04 5.54 10.83
C TYR A 297 -17.58 6.01 10.87
N ARG A 298 -17.14 6.77 9.87
CA ARG A 298 -15.76 7.21 9.72
C ARG A 298 -15.71 8.59 9.11
N ARG A 299 -14.75 9.41 9.56
CA ARG A 299 -14.55 10.72 8.96
C ARG A 299 -13.85 10.56 7.61
N ASN A 300 -14.28 11.37 6.67
CA ASN A 300 -13.55 11.61 5.45
C ASN A 300 -12.37 12.55 5.75
N ASN A 301 -11.13 12.03 5.80
CA ASN A 301 -9.92 12.74 6.25
C ASN A 301 -8.83 12.86 5.15
N PHE A 302 -9.22 13.28 3.94
CA PHE A 302 -8.30 13.40 2.79
C PHE A 302 -7.47 14.71 2.73
N THR A 303 -7.67 15.64 3.65
CA THR A 303 -7.07 16.99 3.60
C THR A 303 -5.75 17.11 4.35
N ASP A 304 -5.44 16.18 5.25
CA ASP A 304 -4.19 16.16 6.02
C ASP A 304 -3.37 14.90 5.73
N VAL A 305 -2.08 15.09 5.45
CA VAL A 305 -1.18 14.00 5.08
C VAL A 305 -0.96 13.04 6.25
N ALA A 306 -0.86 13.54 7.48
CA ALA A 306 -0.62 12.69 8.63
C ALA A 306 -1.85 11.81 8.93
N ASP A 307 -3.05 12.40 8.85
CA ASP A 307 -4.31 11.67 8.97
C ASP A 307 -4.46 10.61 7.89
N LEU A 308 -4.16 10.94 6.63
CA LEU A 308 -4.24 9.99 5.53
C LEU A 308 -3.23 8.84 5.70
N LEU A 309 -1.99 9.13 6.12
CA LEU A 309 -0.97 8.10 6.38
C LEU A 309 -1.36 7.16 7.53
N LEU A 310 -2.08 7.66 8.54
CA LEU A 310 -2.56 6.86 9.67
C LEU A 310 -3.83 6.07 9.35
N ALA A 311 -4.74 6.66 8.57
CA ALA A 311 -6.04 6.08 8.26
C ALA A 311 -6.44 6.37 6.81
N ASN A 312 -6.31 5.36 5.95
CA ASN A 312 -6.66 5.49 4.54
C ASN A 312 -8.14 5.79 4.33
N THR A 313 -8.44 6.83 3.57
CA THR A 313 -9.79 7.27 3.17
C THR A 313 -10.05 7.19 1.69
N VAL A 314 -9.01 7.10 0.85
CA VAL A 314 -9.19 6.93 -0.58
C VAL A 314 -9.33 5.45 -0.87
N THR A 315 -10.46 5.07 -1.43
CA THR A 315 -10.72 3.71 -1.91
C THR A 315 -10.43 3.63 -3.40
N GLY A 316 -9.70 2.60 -3.82
CA GLY A 316 -9.26 2.42 -5.19
C GLY A 316 -10.44 2.45 -6.15
N ALA A 317 -11.43 1.59 -5.93
CA ALA A 317 -12.62 1.48 -6.75
C ALA A 317 -13.41 2.80 -6.90
N ALA A 318 -13.30 3.77 -5.99
CA ALA A 318 -14.00 5.05 -6.09
C ALA A 318 -13.19 6.17 -6.77
N SER A 319 -11.96 5.89 -7.20
CA SER A 319 -10.97 6.89 -7.59
C SER A 319 -10.69 6.98 -9.10
N LEU A 320 -10.30 8.19 -9.52
CA LEU A 320 -9.72 8.53 -10.83
C LEU A 320 -8.49 9.41 -10.57
N PHE A 321 -7.38 9.15 -11.23
CA PHE A 321 -6.15 9.90 -11.02
C PHE A 321 -5.39 10.16 -12.33
N SER A 322 -4.53 11.18 -12.32
CA SER A 322 -3.67 11.47 -13.47
C SER A 322 -2.66 10.34 -13.70
N SER A 323 -2.53 9.85 -14.93
CA SER A 323 -1.54 8.81 -15.27
C SER A 323 -0.10 9.22 -14.93
N ARG A 324 0.17 10.52 -14.79
CA ARG A 324 1.45 11.06 -14.32
C ARG A 324 1.84 10.59 -12.93
N LEU A 325 0.89 10.20 -12.07
CA LEU A 325 1.20 9.63 -10.76
C LEU A 325 1.96 8.31 -10.86
N LEU A 326 1.81 7.57 -11.96
CA LEU A 326 2.45 6.27 -12.15
C LEU A 326 3.99 6.35 -12.12
N ARG A 327 4.56 7.50 -12.52
CA ARG A 327 6.01 7.73 -12.47
C ARG A 327 6.61 7.67 -11.06
N TRP A 328 5.77 7.95 -10.06
CA TRP A 328 6.14 7.94 -8.65
C TRP A 328 5.59 6.72 -7.93
N ALA A 329 4.45 6.22 -8.40
CA ALA A 329 3.77 5.10 -7.77
C ALA A 329 4.40 3.76 -8.10
N LEU A 330 4.93 3.59 -9.32
CA LEU A 330 5.47 2.32 -9.78
C LEU A 330 7.00 2.24 -9.64
N PRO A 331 7.54 1.05 -9.25
CA PRO A 331 6.81 -0.11 -8.73
C PRO A 331 6.22 0.17 -7.34
N PHE A 332 5.15 -0.52 -6.95
CA PHE A 332 4.61 -0.37 -5.60
C PHE A 332 5.64 -0.82 -4.54
N PRO A 333 5.68 -0.16 -3.38
CA PRO A 333 6.62 -0.49 -2.32
C PRO A 333 6.39 -1.93 -1.83
N ARG A 334 7.39 -2.80 -2.02
CA ARG A 334 7.32 -4.22 -1.62
C ARG A 334 7.32 -4.45 -0.11
N TYR A 335 7.60 -3.40 0.66
CA TYR A 335 7.87 -3.43 2.10
C TYR A 335 6.71 -2.88 2.95
N ALA A 336 5.59 -2.50 2.32
CA ALA A 336 4.36 -2.09 3.00
C ALA A 336 3.18 -2.98 2.56
N PRO A 337 3.20 -4.30 2.81
CA PRO A 337 2.14 -5.21 2.34
C PRO A 337 0.77 -4.92 2.97
N GLU A 338 0.74 -4.20 4.10
CA GLU A 338 -0.49 -3.74 4.76
C GLU A 338 -1.06 -2.45 4.14
N MET A 339 -0.26 -1.68 3.39
CA MET A 339 -0.76 -0.54 2.63
C MET A 339 -1.33 -1.04 1.31
N PHE A 340 -2.63 -0.85 1.14
CA PHE A 340 -3.29 -1.13 -0.13
C PHE A 340 -2.80 -0.16 -1.21
N HIS A 341 -2.93 -0.59 -2.46
CA HIS A 341 -2.48 0.14 -3.64
C HIS A 341 -3.06 1.56 -3.74
N ASP A 342 -4.30 1.73 -3.30
CA ASP A 342 -5.03 2.99 -3.24
C ASP A 342 -4.50 3.93 -2.16
N HIS A 343 -4.16 3.40 -0.98
CA HIS A 343 -3.53 4.17 0.11
C HIS A 343 -2.19 4.74 -0.32
N TRP A 344 -1.36 3.91 -0.97
CA TRP A 344 -0.08 4.35 -1.51
C TRP A 344 -0.24 5.45 -2.56
N LEU A 345 -1.17 5.26 -3.51
CA LEU A 345 -1.46 6.28 -4.53
C LEU A 345 -2.00 7.58 -3.93
N ALA A 346 -2.84 7.48 -2.90
CA ALA A 346 -3.36 8.65 -2.19
C ALA A 346 -2.23 9.42 -1.48
N ALA A 347 -1.28 8.72 -0.83
CA ALA A 347 -0.12 9.34 -0.21
C ALA A 347 0.77 10.09 -1.22
N ILE A 348 0.94 9.55 -2.42
CA ILE A 348 1.64 10.23 -3.51
C ILE A 348 0.84 11.43 -4.02
N ALA A 349 -0.46 11.25 -4.27
CA ALA A 349 -1.33 12.29 -4.80
C ALA A 349 -1.36 13.52 -3.91
N ILE A 350 -1.60 13.34 -2.60
CA ILE A 350 -1.63 14.44 -1.63
C ILE A 350 -0.28 15.17 -1.56
N SER A 351 0.83 14.45 -1.77
CA SER A 351 2.18 15.02 -1.71
C SER A 351 2.61 15.74 -2.99
N THR A 352 1.91 15.56 -4.11
CA THR A 352 2.38 16.00 -5.44
C THR A 352 1.41 16.88 -6.22
N GLY A 353 0.11 16.77 -5.97
CA GLY A 353 -0.90 17.60 -6.62
C GLY A 353 -2.22 17.69 -5.87
N GLY A 354 -2.34 17.12 -4.67
CA GLY A 354 -3.56 17.16 -3.88
C GLY A 354 -4.58 16.10 -4.27
N ILE A 355 -5.61 16.00 -3.44
CA ILE A 355 -6.76 15.10 -3.60
C ILE A 355 -8.03 15.94 -3.62
N ALA A 356 -8.94 15.63 -4.53
CA ALA A 356 -10.29 16.19 -4.59
C ALA A 356 -11.33 15.12 -4.23
N TYR A 357 -12.51 15.56 -3.80
CA TYR A 357 -13.57 14.67 -3.33
C TYR A 357 -14.92 15.08 -3.94
N VAL A 358 -15.64 14.10 -4.48
CA VAL A 358 -17.00 14.26 -4.99
C VAL A 358 -17.98 13.74 -3.93
N ASP A 359 -18.71 14.67 -3.31
CA ASP A 359 -19.63 14.42 -2.18
C ASP A 359 -20.99 13.87 -2.65
N ARG A 360 -20.95 12.74 -3.37
CA ARG A 360 -22.09 11.91 -3.72
C ARG A 360 -21.63 10.52 -4.16
N PRO A 361 -22.46 9.47 -4.00
CA PRO A 361 -22.10 8.15 -4.48
C PRO A 361 -22.01 8.11 -6.00
N LEU A 362 -20.94 7.50 -6.52
CA LEU A 362 -20.75 7.21 -7.96
C LEU A 362 -20.63 5.71 -8.27
N LEU A 363 -20.76 4.88 -7.24
CA LEU A 363 -20.79 3.42 -7.37
C LEU A 363 -21.57 2.80 -6.23
N ASN A 364 -22.11 1.61 -6.51
CA ASN A 364 -22.56 0.67 -5.50
C ASN A 364 -21.40 -0.26 -5.16
N TYR A 365 -20.93 -0.19 -3.91
CA TYR A 365 -19.95 -1.09 -3.34
C TYR A 365 -20.66 -2.32 -2.78
N VAL A 366 -20.54 -3.44 -3.49
CA VAL A 366 -21.35 -4.64 -3.22
C VAL A 366 -20.71 -5.48 -2.12
N GLN A 367 -21.47 -5.78 -1.07
CA GLN A 367 -21.03 -6.63 0.05
C GLN A 367 -21.47 -8.08 -0.14
N HIS A 368 -20.53 -9.01 -0.04
CA HIS A 368 -20.70 -10.47 -0.10
C HIS A 368 -19.57 -11.20 0.66
N SER A 369 -19.68 -12.53 0.85
CA SER A 369 -18.69 -13.34 1.58
C SER A 369 -17.30 -13.38 0.95
N ARG A 370 -17.16 -12.97 -0.31
CA ARG A 370 -15.94 -13.14 -1.11
C ARG A 370 -15.16 -11.84 -1.30
N ASN A 371 -15.59 -10.72 -0.72
CA ASN A 371 -14.83 -9.47 -0.81
C ASN A 371 -13.44 -9.64 -0.15
N ALA A 372 -12.40 -9.10 -0.77
CA ALA A 372 -11.06 -9.07 -0.19
C ALA A 372 -10.99 -8.16 1.06
N LEU A 373 -11.76 -7.07 1.05
CA LEU A 373 -12.04 -6.19 2.17
C LEU A 373 -13.53 -5.90 2.14
N GLY A 374 -14.22 -6.01 3.28
CA GLY A 374 -15.65 -5.69 3.40
C GLY A 374 -15.90 -4.50 4.34
N TYR A 375 -16.90 -3.69 4.03
CA TYR A 375 -17.35 -2.56 4.85
C TYR A 375 -17.74 -2.99 6.28
N LEU A 376 -18.42 -4.14 6.39
CA LEU A 376 -18.88 -4.68 7.68
C LEU A 376 -17.73 -5.28 8.52
N ALA A 377 -16.67 -5.78 7.90
CA ALA A 377 -15.46 -6.20 8.61
C ALA A 377 -14.70 -4.98 9.17
N GLY A 378 -14.62 -3.89 8.40
CA GLY A 378 -13.97 -2.63 8.82
C GLY A 378 -14.68 -1.90 9.96
N THR A 379 -15.98 -2.08 10.14
CA THR A 379 -16.79 -1.50 11.24
C THR A 379 -16.86 -2.39 12.49
N GLY A 380 -16.11 -3.51 12.51
CA GLY A 380 -16.12 -4.50 13.58
C GLY A 380 -17.46 -5.21 13.74
N ALA A 381 -18.30 -5.25 12.69
CA ALA A 381 -19.61 -5.90 12.70
C ALA A 381 -19.55 -7.38 12.34
N LEU A 382 -18.44 -7.85 11.75
CA LEU A 382 -18.22 -9.25 11.39
C LEU A 382 -16.80 -9.69 11.76
N GLU A 383 -16.67 -10.88 12.34
CA GLU A 383 -15.39 -11.58 12.37
C GLU A 383 -15.02 -12.02 10.94
N PRO A 384 -13.72 -12.02 10.55
CA PRO A 384 -13.30 -12.48 9.24
C PRO A 384 -13.75 -13.94 9.04
N VAL A 385 -14.61 -14.19 8.04
CA VAL A 385 -15.02 -15.56 7.68
C VAL A 385 -13.92 -16.18 6.83
N ASP A 386 -13.46 -17.38 7.20
CA ASP A 386 -12.47 -18.16 6.45
C ASP A 386 -13.04 -18.51 5.06
N THR A 387 -12.42 -18.00 4.00
CA THR A 387 -12.97 -17.87 2.64
C THR A 387 -13.08 -19.18 1.85
N ALA A 388 -12.94 -20.33 2.50
CA ALA A 388 -12.86 -21.62 1.82
C ALA A 388 -14.20 -22.35 1.61
N ASP A 389 -15.28 -21.99 2.32
CA ASP A 389 -16.51 -22.82 2.35
C ASP A 389 -17.83 -22.02 2.56
N ALA A 390 -17.91 -20.76 2.11
CA ALA A 390 -19.10 -19.94 2.35
C ALA A 390 -20.19 -20.15 1.27
N ASP A 391 -21.29 -20.80 1.66
CA ASP A 391 -22.57 -20.84 0.93
C ASP A 391 -23.12 -19.40 0.71
N PRO A 392 -23.38 -18.98 -0.55
CA PRO A 392 -23.81 -17.63 -0.89
C PRO A 392 -25.09 -17.16 -0.19
N GLU A 393 -26.08 -18.05 -0.01
CA GLU A 393 -27.38 -17.70 0.61
C GLU A 393 -27.29 -17.56 2.13
N ARG A 394 -26.41 -18.34 2.74
CA ARG A 394 -26.09 -18.23 4.17
C ARG A 394 -25.31 -16.96 4.47
N SER A 395 -24.43 -16.53 3.55
CA SER A 395 -23.68 -15.28 3.72
C SER A 395 -24.56 -14.04 3.66
N SER A 396 -25.55 -13.98 2.76
CA SER A 396 -26.43 -12.81 2.63
C SER A 396 -27.35 -12.66 3.84
N SER A 397 -27.90 -13.76 4.37
CA SER A 397 -28.66 -13.74 5.63
C SER A 397 -27.79 -13.37 6.86
N HIS A 398 -26.53 -13.80 6.90
CA HIS A 398 -25.56 -13.37 7.93
C HIS A 398 -25.21 -11.87 7.83
N LEU A 399 -25.01 -11.35 6.61
CA LEU A 399 -24.77 -9.91 6.39
C LEU A 399 -26.01 -9.08 6.75
N LYS A 400 -27.21 -9.53 6.39
CA LYS A 400 -28.48 -8.89 6.75
C LYS A 400 -28.71 -8.88 8.27
N SER A 401 -28.43 -9.99 8.94
CA SER A 401 -28.56 -10.06 10.41
C SER A 401 -27.51 -9.20 11.13
N ALA A 402 -26.27 -9.12 10.62
CA ALA A 402 -25.25 -8.21 11.15
C ALA A 402 -25.61 -6.73 10.93
N ALA A 403 -26.23 -6.39 9.79
CA ALA A 403 -26.75 -5.05 9.52
C ALA A 403 -27.97 -4.71 10.38
N ALA A 404 -28.91 -5.65 10.55
CA ALA A 404 -30.13 -5.45 11.33
C ALA A 404 -29.93 -5.44 12.86
N ALA A 405 -28.81 -5.99 13.35
CA ALA A 405 -28.47 -6.00 14.76
C ALA A 405 -27.83 -4.69 15.28
N ARG A 406 -27.82 -3.61 14.47
CA ARG A 406 -27.18 -2.33 14.82
C ARG A 406 -28.10 -1.12 14.67
#